data_AF-A0A3D1RAL0-F1
#
_entry.id   AF-A0A3D1RAL0-F1
#
_cell.length_a   1.000
_cell.length_b   1.000
_cell.length_c   1.000
_cell.angle_alpha   90.00
_cell.angle_beta   90.00
_cell.angle_gamma   90.00
#
_symmetry.space_group_name_H-M   'P 1'
#
loop_
_entity.id
_entity.type
_entity.pdbx_description
1 polymer ?
#
loop_
_entity_poly.entity_id
_entity_poly.type
_entity_poly.pdbx_seq_one_letter_code
_entity_poly.pdbx_strand_id
1 'polypeptide(L)'
;MAKVIGIDLGTTNSCVAVMEGGEPVVIPNSEGSRTTPSIIAFTEAGERLVGQIAKRQAITNPENTVYMVKRLIGRKFESEEVKRSVGVVPFRIVGADNGDAWVEVREKKYSPSEASAFVLMKMKQTAEDYLGEQVGEAIVTCPAYFNDAQRQATKD
;
A
#
# COMPACT_ATOMS: atom_id res chain seq x y z
N MET A 1 -12.90 24.40 1.86
CA MET A 1 -11.66 23.74 2.31
C MET A 1 -11.78 22.29 1.89
N ALA A 2 -10.80 21.74 1.19
CA ALA A 2 -10.80 20.32 0.84
C ALA A 2 -10.88 19.48 2.12
N LYS A 3 -11.69 18.43 2.14
CA LYS A 3 -11.77 17.53 3.30
C LYS A 3 -10.44 16.80 3.50
N VAL A 4 -9.95 16.76 4.74
CA VAL A 4 -8.85 15.88 5.14
C VAL A 4 -9.41 14.47 5.33
N ILE A 5 -8.82 13.48 4.67
CA ILE A 5 -9.27 12.07 4.77
C ILE A 5 -8.42 11.28 5.79
N GLY A 6 -9.03 10.31 6.46
CA GLY A 6 -8.32 9.37 7.32
C GLY A 6 -8.07 8.06 6.59
N ILE A 7 -6.81 7.63 6.48
CA ILE A 7 -6.44 6.38 5.82
C ILE A 7 -5.77 5.45 6.83
N ASP A 8 -6.40 4.30 7.08
CA ASP A 8 -5.72 3.18 7.69
C ASP A 8 -4.95 2.40 6.61
N LEU A 9 -3.63 2.55 6.58
CA LEU A 9 -2.76 1.84 5.64
C LEU A 9 -2.34 0.51 6.27
N GLY A 10 -3.16 -0.53 6.24
CA GLY A 10 -2.81 -1.79 6.90
C GLY A 10 -1.87 -2.67 6.07
N THR A 11 -1.24 -3.66 6.73
CA THR A 11 -0.38 -4.65 6.07
C THR A 11 -1.14 -5.55 5.09
N THR A 12 -2.40 -5.86 5.40
CA THR A 12 -3.24 -6.79 4.63
C THR A 12 -4.39 -6.07 3.94
N ASN A 13 -5.05 -5.16 4.64
CA ASN A 13 -6.15 -4.37 4.12
C ASN A 13 -5.94 -2.91 4.51
N SER A 14 -6.42 -2.01 3.68
CA SER A 14 -6.50 -0.58 3.95
C SER A 14 -7.96 -0.13 3.98
N CYS A 15 -8.21 0.96 4.69
CA CYS A 15 -9.53 1.56 4.88
C CYS A 15 -9.41 3.08 4.76
N VAL A 16 -10.46 3.73 4.27
CA VAL A 16 -10.52 5.19 4.19
C VAL A 16 -11.83 5.68 4.80
N ALA A 17 -11.74 6.77 5.55
CA ALA A 17 -12.85 7.43 6.21
C ALA A 17 -12.81 8.95 5.99
N VAL A 18 -13.98 9.56 6.04
CA VAL A 18 -14.18 11.01 5.94
C VAL A 18 -14.99 11.50 7.13
N MET A 19 -14.96 12.81 7.41
CA MET A 19 -15.86 13.42 8.40
C MET A 19 -17.15 13.92 7.71
N GLU A 20 -18.30 13.50 8.22
CA GLU A 20 -19.62 13.95 7.79
C GLU A 20 -20.50 14.27 8.98
N GLY A 21 -21.05 15.50 9.04
CA GLY A 21 -21.93 15.90 10.15
C GLY A 21 -21.27 15.85 11.53
N GLY A 22 -19.93 15.85 11.62
CA GLY A 22 -19.18 15.70 12.87
C GLY A 22 -18.83 14.25 13.22
N GLU A 23 -19.29 13.27 12.46
CA GLU A 23 -19.04 11.85 12.69
C GLU A 23 -18.07 11.25 11.64
N PRO A 24 -17.20 10.31 12.02
CA PRO A 24 -16.36 9.60 11.07
C PRO A 24 -17.17 8.54 10.30
N VAL A 25 -17.13 8.60 8.97
CA VAL A 25 -17.82 7.67 8.07
C VAL A 25 -16.80 6.89 7.25
N VAL A 26 -16.82 5.56 7.38
CA VAL A 26 -16.04 4.66 6.51
C VAL A 26 -16.77 4.48 5.18
N ILE A 27 -16.08 4.85 4.09
CA ILE A 27 -16.66 4.86 2.75
C ILE A 27 -16.35 3.55 2.00
N PRO A 28 -17.28 3.05 1.17
CA PRO A 28 -17.02 1.88 0.33
C PRO A 28 -16.10 2.25 -0.85
N ASN A 29 -15.25 1.32 -1.26
CA ASN A 29 -14.51 1.40 -2.52
C ASN A 29 -15.40 1.13 -3.74
N SER A 30 -14.84 1.28 -4.94
CA SER A 30 -15.53 1.00 -6.22
C SER A 30 -16.06 -0.43 -6.34
N GLU A 31 -15.55 -1.37 -5.54
CA GLU A 31 -16.03 -2.75 -5.47
C GLU A 31 -17.12 -2.97 -4.41
N GLY A 32 -17.59 -1.90 -3.75
CA GLY A 32 -18.63 -1.94 -2.71
C GLY A 32 -18.15 -2.39 -1.33
N SER A 33 -16.84 -2.61 -1.14
CA SER A 33 -16.27 -3.03 0.14
C SER A 33 -15.75 -1.85 0.95
N ARG A 34 -15.92 -1.89 2.27
CA ARG A 34 -15.35 -0.89 3.20
C ARG A 34 -13.86 -1.06 3.47
N THR A 35 -13.23 -2.07 2.89
CA THR A 35 -11.78 -2.27 2.98
C THR A 35 -11.24 -2.69 1.62
N THR A 36 -10.00 -2.30 1.34
CA THR A 36 -9.30 -2.64 0.11
C THR A 36 -8.06 -3.46 0.44
N PRO A 37 -7.83 -4.64 -0.18
CA PRO A 37 -6.60 -5.38 0.03
C PRO A 37 -5.36 -4.52 -0.25
N SER A 38 -4.38 -4.54 0.64
CA SER A 38 -3.08 -3.87 0.48
C SER A 38 -2.16 -4.70 -0.44
N ILE A 39 -2.63 -4.88 -1.67
CA ILE A 39 -2.03 -5.73 -2.68
C ILE A 39 -1.93 -4.93 -3.97
N ILE A 40 -0.76 -4.99 -4.59
CA ILE A 40 -0.51 -4.45 -5.93
C ILE A 40 -0.06 -5.58 -6.84
N ALA A 41 -0.38 -5.49 -8.12
CA ALA A 41 0.13 -6.43 -9.11
C ALA A 41 0.42 -5.73 -10.44
N PHE A 42 1.30 -6.32 -11.23
CA PHE A 42 1.65 -5.83 -12.55
C PHE A 42 1.37 -6.91 -13.60
N THR A 43 0.48 -6.60 -14.55
CA THR A 43 0.13 -7.51 -15.65
C THR A 43 1.26 -7.58 -16.68
N GLU A 44 1.21 -8.56 -17.57
CA GLU A 44 2.17 -8.68 -18.68
C GLU A 44 2.13 -7.49 -19.62
N ALA A 45 0.95 -6.88 -19.80
CA ALA A 45 0.77 -5.66 -20.58
C ALA A 45 1.31 -4.40 -19.87
N GLY A 46 1.87 -4.53 -18.65
CA GLY A 46 2.41 -3.42 -17.88
C GLY A 46 1.35 -2.63 -17.10
N GLU A 47 0.11 -3.11 -17.03
CA GLU A 47 -0.95 -2.48 -16.25
C GLU A 47 -0.74 -2.74 -14.75
N ARG A 48 -0.97 -1.71 -13.94
CA ARG A 48 -0.93 -1.78 -12.48
C ARG A 48 -2.33 -2.04 -11.92
N LEU A 49 -2.46 -3.15 -11.21
CA LEU A 49 -3.67 -3.53 -10.48
C LEU A 49 -3.49 -3.26 -8.98
N VAL A 50 -4.56 -2.83 -8.31
CA VAL A 50 -4.56 -2.58 -6.85
C VAL A 50 -5.81 -3.19 -6.23
N GLY A 51 -5.71 -3.66 -4.98
CA GLY A 51 -6.88 -4.10 -4.22
C GLY A 51 -7.42 -5.45 -4.65
N GLN A 52 -8.75 -5.53 -4.82
CA GLN A 52 -9.42 -6.80 -5.13
C GLN A 52 -9.01 -7.38 -6.48
N ILE A 53 -8.76 -6.52 -7.47
CA ILE A 53 -8.37 -6.96 -8.81
C ILE A 53 -6.98 -7.61 -8.75
N ALA A 54 -6.03 -7.00 -8.03
CA ALA A 54 -4.71 -7.60 -7.77
C ALA A 54 -4.83 -8.90 -6.97
N LYS A 55 -5.69 -8.95 -5.94
CA LYS A 55 -5.91 -10.17 -5.14
C LYS A 55 -6.39 -11.36 -5.97
N ARG A 56 -7.32 -11.14 -6.91
CA ARG A 56 -7.95 -12.21 -7.72
C ARG A 56 -6.94 -12.98 -8.57
N GLN A 57 -5.90 -12.31 -9.07
CA GLN A 57 -4.90 -12.91 -9.96
C GLN A 57 -3.62 -13.36 -9.24
N ALA A 58 -3.55 -13.23 -7.91
CA ALA A 58 -2.34 -13.52 -7.14
C ALA A 58 -1.85 -14.98 -7.28
N ILE A 59 -2.78 -15.92 -7.50
CA ILE A 59 -2.45 -17.35 -7.66
C ILE A 59 -1.79 -17.62 -9.02
N THR A 60 -2.24 -16.96 -10.08
CA THR A 60 -1.76 -17.18 -11.45
C THR A 60 -0.57 -16.28 -11.82
N ASN A 61 -0.28 -15.26 -11.01
CA ASN A 61 0.81 -14.31 -11.23
C ASN A 61 1.54 -13.98 -9.92
N PRO A 62 2.07 -15.00 -9.21
CA PRO A 62 2.57 -14.84 -7.84
C PRO A 62 3.81 -13.95 -7.75
N GLU A 63 4.73 -14.04 -8.71
CA GLU A 63 5.99 -13.27 -8.69
C GLU A 63 5.79 -11.76 -8.95
N ASN A 64 4.72 -11.39 -9.65
CA ASN A 64 4.41 -9.99 -9.97
C ASN A 64 3.23 -9.44 -9.15
N THR A 65 2.90 -10.10 -8.04
CA THR A 65 1.87 -9.67 -7.08
C THR A 65 2.49 -9.41 -5.73
N VAL A 66 2.57 -8.15 -5.34
CA VAL A 66 3.20 -7.73 -4.09
C VAL A 66 2.14 -7.49 -3.03
N TYR A 67 2.32 -8.11 -1.87
CA TYR A 67 1.46 -7.99 -0.70
C TYR A 67 2.32 -7.91 0.56
N MET A 68 1.73 -7.48 1.68
CA MET A 68 2.45 -7.30 2.97
C MET A 68 3.66 -6.35 2.88
N VAL A 69 3.71 -5.45 1.89
CA VAL A 69 4.85 -4.55 1.67
C VAL A 69 5.13 -3.63 2.87
N LYS A 70 4.11 -3.34 3.70
CA LYS A 70 4.25 -2.63 4.98
C LYS A 70 5.20 -3.34 5.97
N ARG A 71 5.48 -4.63 5.79
CA ARG A 71 6.50 -5.35 6.58
C ARG A 71 7.93 -4.94 6.20
N LEU A 72 8.14 -4.44 4.99
CA LEU A 72 9.44 -4.04 4.45
C LEU A 72 9.73 -2.55 4.62
N ILE A 73 8.69 -1.72 4.81
CA ILE A 73 8.84 -0.27 4.91
C ILE A 73 9.83 0.13 6.00
N GLY A 74 10.77 1.01 5.65
CA GLY A 74 11.84 1.49 6.53
C GLY A 74 12.82 0.42 7.04
N ARG A 75 12.93 -0.75 6.39
CA ARG A 75 13.85 -1.83 6.79
C ARG A 75 15.03 -1.98 5.82
N LYS A 76 16.17 -2.42 6.37
CA LYS A 76 17.35 -2.83 5.61
C LYS A 76 17.16 -4.23 5.06
N PHE A 77 17.67 -4.47 3.84
CA PHE A 77 17.62 -5.76 3.16
C PHE A 77 18.22 -6.89 4.00
N GLU A 78 19.29 -6.60 4.73
CA GLU A 78 20.00 -7.56 5.56
C GLU A 78 19.35 -7.88 6.91
N SER A 79 18.23 -7.24 7.27
CA SER A 79 17.57 -7.46 8.55
C SER A 79 16.93 -8.86 8.63
N GLU A 80 16.93 -9.46 9.82
CA GLU A 80 16.37 -10.79 10.05
C GLU A 80 14.89 -10.88 9.65
N GLU A 81 14.12 -9.81 9.85
CA GLU A 81 12.72 -9.76 9.45
C GLU A 81 12.55 -9.80 7.93
N VAL A 82 13.43 -9.12 7.18
CA VAL A 82 13.39 -9.13 5.72
C VAL A 82 13.86 -10.48 5.18
N LYS A 83 14.93 -11.05 5.73
CA LYS A 83 15.42 -12.40 5.37
C LYS A 83 14.34 -13.48 5.55
N ARG A 84 13.55 -13.39 6.61
CA ARG A 84 12.38 -14.27 6.80
C ARG A 84 11.35 -14.06 5.69
N SER A 85 11.05 -12.82 5.31
CA SER A 85 10.12 -12.53 4.21
C SER A 85 10.61 -13.08 2.88
N VAL A 86 11.90 -12.95 2.55
CA VAL A 86 12.51 -13.53 1.33
C VAL A 86 12.23 -15.03 1.22
N GLY A 87 12.26 -15.77 2.34
CA GLY A 87 12.01 -17.21 2.34
C GLY A 87 10.54 -17.63 2.24
N VAL A 88 9.58 -16.71 2.29
CA VAL A 88 8.14 -17.05 2.37
C VAL A 88 7.25 -16.40 1.31
N VAL A 89 7.72 -15.35 0.63
CA VAL A 89 6.93 -14.67 -0.42
C VAL A 89 7.42 -15.08 -1.81
N PRO A 90 6.53 -15.14 -2.82
CA PRO A 90 6.91 -15.52 -4.18
C PRO A 90 7.50 -14.35 -4.99
N PHE A 91 7.18 -13.10 -4.67
CA PHE A 91 7.74 -11.94 -5.34
C PHE A 91 9.17 -11.67 -4.86
N ARG A 92 9.98 -11.00 -5.70
CA ARG A 92 11.39 -10.76 -5.39
C ARG A 92 11.53 -9.56 -4.46
N ILE A 93 12.21 -9.77 -3.33
CA ILE A 93 12.71 -8.71 -2.46
C ILE A 93 14.21 -8.55 -2.78
N VAL A 94 14.65 -7.32 -3.00
CA VAL A 94 16.02 -6.98 -3.42
C VAL A 94 16.59 -5.86 -2.54
N GLY A 95 17.92 -5.78 -2.48
CA GLY A 95 18.60 -4.63 -1.89
C GLY A 95 18.64 -3.45 -2.88
N ALA A 96 18.29 -2.27 -2.40
CA ALA A 96 18.61 -1.01 -3.07
C ALA A 96 20.08 -0.61 -2.85
N ASP A 97 20.56 0.38 -3.60
CA ASP A 97 21.95 0.84 -3.53
C ASP A 97 22.34 1.36 -2.14
N ASN A 98 21.37 1.84 -1.37
CA ASN A 98 21.54 2.30 0.03
C ASN A 98 21.33 1.18 1.08
N GLY A 99 21.16 -0.06 0.63
CA GLY A 99 20.91 -1.25 1.47
C GLY A 99 19.48 -1.42 1.98
N ASP A 100 18.53 -0.58 1.56
CA ASP A 100 17.12 -0.73 1.93
C ASP A 100 16.47 -1.93 1.23
N ALA A 101 15.47 -2.53 1.87
CA ALA A 101 14.69 -3.62 1.30
C ALA A 101 13.67 -3.06 0.30
N TRP A 102 13.81 -3.39 -0.97
CA TRP A 102 12.91 -3.03 -2.06
C TRP A 102 12.27 -4.28 -2.66
N VAL A 103 11.26 -4.10 -3.50
CA VAL A 103 10.66 -5.20 -4.28
C VAL A 103 11.01 -5.03 -5.76
N GLU A 104 11.21 -6.13 -6.46
CA GLU A 104 11.45 -6.13 -7.90
C GLU A 104 10.32 -6.90 -8.60
N VAL A 105 9.66 -6.22 -9.53
CA VAL A 105 8.57 -6.80 -10.33
C VAL A 105 8.83 -6.46 -11.79
N ARG A 106 8.88 -7.48 -12.65
CA ARG A 106 9.20 -7.32 -14.09
C ARG A 106 10.41 -6.43 -14.33
N GLU A 107 11.52 -6.73 -13.64
CA GLU A 107 12.80 -6.02 -13.72
C GLU A 107 12.77 -4.54 -13.27
N LYS A 108 11.63 -4.07 -12.74
CA LYS A 108 11.49 -2.74 -12.15
C LYS A 108 11.54 -2.85 -10.64
N LYS A 109 12.43 -2.07 -10.03
CA LYS A 109 12.55 -1.98 -8.57
C LYS A 109 11.62 -0.89 -8.05
N TYR A 110 10.93 -1.19 -6.96
CA TYR A 110 10.07 -0.25 -6.24
C TYR A 110 10.46 -0.26 -4.76
N SER A 111 10.58 0.93 -4.18
CA SER A 111 10.65 1.06 -2.74
C SER A 111 9.33 0.63 -2.08
N PRO A 112 9.34 0.21 -0.81
CA PRO A 112 8.10 -0.06 -0.08
C PRO A 112 7.16 1.15 0.00
N SER A 113 7.70 2.37 0.00
CA SER A 113 6.94 3.62 -0.01
C SER A 113 6.20 3.79 -1.34
N GLU A 114 6.88 3.66 -2.49
CA GLU A 114 6.25 3.71 -3.82
C GLU A 114 5.18 2.62 -3.99
N ALA A 115 5.47 1.40 -3.54
CA ALA A 115 4.51 0.30 -3.58
C ALA A 115 3.27 0.59 -2.71
N SER A 116 3.47 1.18 -1.53
CA SER A 116 2.37 1.60 -0.63
C SER A 116 1.60 2.79 -1.20
N ALA A 117 2.27 3.69 -1.93
CA ALA A 117 1.66 4.85 -2.56
C ALA A 117 0.61 4.45 -3.60
N PHE A 118 0.76 3.31 -4.28
CA PHE A 118 -0.29 2.79 -5.16
C PHE A 118 -1.59 2.44 -4.41
N VAL A 119 -1.46 1.94 -3.17
CA VAL A 119 -2.61 1.69 -2.29
C VAL A 119 -3.21 3.01 -1.80
N LEU A 120 -2.37 3.96 -1.38
CA LEU A 120 -2.82 5.29 -0.96
C LEU A 120 -3.53 6.04 -2.09
N MET A 121 -3.04 5.96 -3.33
CA MET A 121 -3.72 6.54 -4.49
C MET A 121 -5.11 5.93 -4.72
N LYS A 122 -5.28 4.61 -4.51
CA LYS A 122 -6.61 3.98 -4.58
C LYS A 122 -7.52 4.47 -3.44
N MET A 123 -6.98 4.73 -2.25
CA MET A 123 -7.75 5.28 -1.11
C MET A 123 -8.17 6.72 -1.36
N LYS A 124 -7.26 7.53 -1.91
CA LYS A 124 -7.54 8.89 -2.37
C LYS A 124 -8.65 8.88 -3.44
N GLN A 125 -8.50 8.08 -4.49
CA GLN A 125 -9.50 7.99 -5.55
C GLN A 125 -10.87 7.58 -4.99
N THR A 126 -10.91 6.62 -4.05
CA THR A 126 -12.15 6.20 -3.39
C THR A 126 -12.83 7.37 -2.66
N ALA A 127 -12.06 8.22 -1.99
CA ALA A 127 -12.60 9.41 -1.34
C ALA A 127 -13.04 10.48 -2.33
N GLU A 128 -12.28 10.71 -3.40
CA GLU A 128 -12.64 11.69 -4.43
C GLU A 128 -13.93 11.28 -5.17
N ASP A 129 -14.07 10.00 -5.52
CA ASP A 129 -15.28 9.46 -6.14
C ASP A 129 -16.51 9.61 -5.23
N TYR A 130 -16.33 9.40 -3.92
CA TYR A 130 -17.40 9.52 -2.94
C TYR A 130 -17.80 10.98 -2.67
N LEU A 131 -16.83 11.88 -2.58
CA LEU A 131 -17.04 13.30 -2.25
C LEU A 131 -17.43 14.14 -3.47
N GLY A 132 -17.09 13.70 -4.68
CA GLY A 132 -17.29 14.48 -5.91
C GLY A 132 -16.33 15.66 -6.06
N GLU A 133 -15.24 15.69 -5.30
CA GLU A 133 -14.22 16.76 -5.32
C GLU A 133 -12.81 16.19 -5.10
N GLN A 134 -11.77 16.99 -5.40
CA GLN A 134 -10.38 16.58 -5.19
C GLN A 134 -9.99 16.59 -3.71
N VAL A 135 -9.18 15.60 -3.32
CA VAL A 135 -8.62 15.47 -1.98
C VAL A 135 -7.13 15.80 -2.00
N GLY A 136 -6.75 16.84 -1.25
CA GLY A 136 -5.37 17.33 -1.16
C GLY A 136 -4.60 16.87 0.08
N GLU A 137 -5.30 16.45 1.13
CA GLU A 137 -4.70 16.21 2.45
C GLU A 137 -5.21 14.90 3.06
N ALA A 138 -4.33 14.19 3.78
CA ALA A 138 -4.66 12.94 4.44
C ALA A 138 -3.91 12.76 5.76
N ILE A 139 -4.55 12.05 6.68
CA ILE A 139 -3.94 11.49 7.90
C ILE A 139 -3.76 9.99 7.65
N VAL A 140 -2.52 9.49 7.71
CA VAL A 140 -2.19 8.08 7.45
C VAL A 140 -1.73 7.37 8.71
N THR A 141 -2.28 6.19 9.01
CA THR A 141 -1.91 5.41 10.19
C THR A 141 -0.55 4.71 10.06
N CYS A 142 0.16 4.61 11.18
CA CYS A 142 1.31 3.72 11.33
C CYS A 142 1.23 2.96 12.67
N PRO A 143 1.83 1.75 12.77
CA PRO A 143 1.92 1.03 14.03
C PRO A 143 2.61 1.85 15.11
N ALA A 144 2.14 1.76 16.35
CA ALA A 144 2.71 2.52 17.47
C ALA A 144 4.21 2.23 17.68
N TYR A 145 4.65 1.01 17.39
CA TYR A 145 6.05 0.58 17.52
C TYR A 145 6.93 0.92 16.30
N PHE A 146 6.41 1.59 15.27
CA PHE A 146 7.26 2.03 14.16
C PHE A 146 8.31 3.02 14.66
N ASN A 147 9.56 2.78 14.25
CA ASN A 147 10.67 3.70 14.49
C ASN A 147 10.61 4.90 13.52
N ASP A 148 11.52 5.85 13.68
CA ASP A 148 11.54 7.09 12.88
C ASP A 148 11.69 6.83 11.38
N ALA A 149 12.54 5.90 10.97
CA ALA A 149 12.72 5.56 9.55
C ALA A 149 11.44 5.00 8.94
N GLN A 150 10.71 4.15 9.67
CA GLN A 150 9.45 3.57 9.19
C GLN A 150 8.32 4.61 9.14
N ARG A 151 8.30 5.54 10.09
CA ARG A 151 7.35 6.66 10.11
C ARG A 151 7.61 7.61 8.96
N GLN A 152 8.87 7.98 8.73
CA GLN A 152 9.27 8.85 7.63
C GLN A 152 8.93 8.19 6.28
N ALA A 153 9.30 6.92 6.09
CA ALA A 153 8.98 6.19 4.87
C ALA A 153 7.46 5.99 4.64
N THR A 154 6.62 6.04 5.69
CA THR A 154 5.15 6.04 5.54
C THR A 154 4.61 7.42 5.14
N LYS A 155 5.34 8.48 5.49
CA LYS A 155 5.00 9.87 5.18
C LYS A 155 5.44 10.28 3.78
N ASP A 156 6.57 9.74 3.31
CA ASP A 156 7.10 9.90 1.94
C ASP A 156 6.20 9.21 0.90
#